data_AF-A0A7Y0HTM3-F1
#
_entry.id   AF-A0A7Y0HTM3-F1
#
_cell.length_a   1.000
_cell.length_b   1.000
_cell.length_c   1.000
_cell.angle_alpha   90.00
_cell.angle_beta   90.00
_cell.angle_gamma   90.00
#
_symmetry.space_group_name_H-M   'P 1'
#
loop_
_entity.id
_entity.type
_entity.pdbx_description
1 polymer ?
#
loop_
_entity_poly.entity_id
_entity_poly.type
_entity_poly.pdbx_seq_one_letter_code
_entity_poly.pdbx_strand_id
1 'polypeptide(L)'
;MLHNPIFKGFNPDPAICRKGDDYYVAVSTFEWFPGIPVYHSKDMKHWELKTHVLTDDTEPNLTKLPSAKGIWAPCLTYNEDEDMFYVIYGVMNSMNARYFDVDNYLIKSKSIEGPWSEPVYLTSSGFDASILHDDDGKKYIVSLEWETREGYEKPGVICMVEYDPETQHVVGYPKRIWRGATDRGCIEAPHLTKRDGWYYIMCAEGGTGYNHAVTMGRSRNVWGPYEPDPQGAIVTSQPVESNERADDDHLKPRYYNPDSVLQKSGHGSYVDLPNGETYLVHLTSRPFTPELRCTLGRETAIQKMTWTEDGWLRMADGSNLAKLEVEEPNLPDVPMPEIPAFDDFDGGELGNWYYSPRLMPTTFANVTERPGWLRVRGQESLASLNRTSLVARKLTSVYATVTTKMEFLPEVYQHSAGLVIYYDNMNNIFLRKYYSETLGGSAISLVRLENGEKTEMLDTRVAVEDKPIYMRLNIEGRRTWFEWGYDGENWTKIGPEFDTTTFSDEYCKFGEFTGTMVGVAVTDASLHERCADFDFFDYQADESKPVA
;
A
#
# COMPACT_ATOMS: atom_id res chain seq x y z
N MET A 1 21.85 -13.36 -2.78
CA MET A 1 20.44 -13.72 -2.96
C MET A 1 19.63 -12.51 -2.54
N LEU A 2 18.57 -12.17 -3.28
CA LEU A 2 17.55 -11.22 -2.87
C LEU A 2 16.70 -11.86 -1.76
N HIS A 3 16.40 -11.09 -0.72
CA HIS A 3 15.54 -11.53 0.39
C HIS A 3 14.19 -10.80 0.33
N ASN A 4 13.12 -11.55 0.16
CA ASN A 4 11.75 -11.03 0.11
C ASN A 4 11.15 -10.78 1.51
N PRO A 5 10.18 -9.87 1.63
CA PRO A 5 9.74 -8.93 0.60
C PRO A 5 10.76 -7.80 0.39
N ILE A 6 10.90 -7.34 -0.86
CA ILE A 6 11.78 -6.22 -1.24
C ILE A 6 11.22 -4.87 -0.77
N PHE A 7 9.89 -4.72 -0.69
CA PHE A 7 9.24 -3.59 -0.03
C PHE A 7 8.41 -4.10 1.15
N LYS A 8 8.93 -3.94 2.37
CA LYS A 8 8.30 -4.36 3.62
C LYS A 8 7.17 -3.40 4.03
N GLY A 9 6.22 -3.92 4.80
CA GLY A 9 5.03 -3.15 5.19
C GLY A 9 4.11 -2.87 4.00
N PHE A 10 3.13 -2.00 4.23
CA PHE A 10 2.06 -1.62 3.29
C PHE A 10 2.59 -1.13 1.91
N ASN A 11 2.79 -2.06 0.97
CA ASN A 11 3.23 -1.87 -0.40
C ASN A 11 2.59 -2.94 -1.32
N PRO A 12 1.27 -2.84 -1.57
CA PRO A 12 0.54 -3.84 -2.36
C PRO A 12 0.50 -3.50 -3.85
N ASP A 13 0.02 -4.46 -4.63
CA ASP A 13 -0.35 -4.26 -6.04
C ASP A 13 0.79 -3.65 -6.89
N PRO A 14 2.01 -4.27 -6.90
CA PRO A 14 3.17 -3.69 -7.54
C PRO A 14 3.09 -3.75 -9.08
N ALA A 15 3.18 -2.59 -9.73
CA ALA A 15 3.32 -2.46 -11.17
C ALA A 15 4.74 -2.00 -11.54
N ILE A 16 5.55 -2.92 -12.06
CA ILE A 16 6.90 -2.63 -12.55
C ILE A 16 6.93 -2.16 -14.01
N CYS A 17 7.77 -1.17 -14.30
CA CYS A 17 8.18 -0.81 -15.64
C CYS A 17 9.69 -0.52 -15.72
N ARG A 18 10.23 -0.44 -16.94
CA ARG A 18 11.63 -0.12 -17.22
C ARG A 18 11.71 1.04 -18.21
N LYS A 19 12.60 2.00 -17.96
CA LYS A 19 13.02 3.04 -18.91
C LYS A 19 14.54 2.96 -19.06
N GLY A 20 15.01 2.39 -20.16
CA GLY A 20 16.45 2.14 -20.34
C GLY A 20 16.99 1.19 -19.27
N ASP A 21 17.92 1.67 -18.44
CA ASP A 21 18.54 0.92 -17.34
C ASP A 21 17.92 1.21 -15.96
N ASP A 22 16.85 2.02 -15.91
CA ASP A 22 16.14 2.38 -14.69
C ASP A 22 14.84 1.56 -14.56
N TYR A 23 14.60 1.03 -13.36
CA TYR A 23 13.43 0.21 -13.00
C TYR A 23 12.57 0.93 -11.99
N TYR A 24 11.25 0.96 -12.23
CA TYR A 24 10.30 1.67 -11.38
C TYR A 24 9.17 0.74 -10.97
N VAL A 25 8.79 0.76 -9.69
CA VAL A 25 7.62 0.03 -9.18
C VAL A 25 6.67 1.00 -8.51
N ALA A 26 5.45 1.10 -9.03
CA ALA A 26 4.35 1.80 -8.38
C ALA A 26 3.52 0.81 -7.55
N VAL A 27 3.03 1.24 -6.38
CA VAL A 27 2.14 0.45 -5.50
C VAL A 27 0.91 1.27 -5.08
N SER A 28 -0.16 0.61 -4.68
CA SER A 28 -1.41 1.27 -4.23
C SER A 28 -1.25 2.00 -2.90
N THR A 29 -2.10 3.01 -2.65
CA THR A 29 -2.08 3.81 -1.41
C THR A 29 -3.42 3.98 -0.71
N PHE A 30 -4.52 3.60 -1.35
CA PHE A 30 -5.86 3.75 -0.81
C PHE A 30 -6.13 5.19 -0.37
N GLU A 31 -6.44 5.41 0.90
CA GLU A 31 -6.72 6.72 1.45
C GLU A 31 -5.45 7.53 1.75
N TRP A 32 -4.26 6.96 1.65
CA TRP A 32 -3.03 7.63 2.11
C TRP A 32 -2.44 8.56 1.05
N PHE A 33 -2.07 9.76 1.49
CA PHE A 33 -1.31 10.75 0.73
C PHE A 33 0.06 11.02 1.37
N PRO A 34 1.10 11.34 0.58
CA PRO A 34 1.13 11.34 -0.88
C PRO A 34 0.81 9.95 -1.49
N GLY A 35 0.20 9.95 -2.68
CA GLY A 35 -0.42 8.78 -3.29
C GLY A 35 0.42 8.15 -4.39
N ILE A 36 0.33 6.82 -4.53
CA ILE A 36 1.12 5.99 -5.47
C ILE A 36 2.63 6.23 -5.31
N PRO A 37 3.27 5.69 -4.25
CA PRO A 37 4.72 5.74 -4.13
C PRO A 37 5.34 4.95 -5.27
N VAL A 38 6.42 5.50 -5.80
CA VAL A 38 7.23 4.89 -6.84
C VAL A 38 8.61 4.61 -6.27
N TYR A 39 8.96 3.33 -6.26
CA TYR A 39 10.29 2.85 -5.93
C TYR A 39 11.15 2.80 -7.19
N HIS A 40 12.42 3.17 -7.09
CA HIS A 40 13.36 3.18 -8.20
C HIS A 40 14.60 2.33 -7.90
N SER A 41 15.08 1.61 -8.90
CA SER A 41 16.31 0.82 -8.86
C SER A 41 17.05 0.88 -10.19
N LYS A 42 18.35 0.58 -10.16
CA LYS A 42 19.21 0.37 -11.34
C LYS A 42 19.76 -1.04 -11.45
N ASP A 43 19.62 -1.83 -10.38
CA ASP A 43 20.16 -3.18 -10.29
C ASP A 43 19.10 -4.21 -9.89
N MET A 44 17.85 -3.78 -9.61
CA MET A 44 16.74 -4.58 -9.09
C MET A 44 16.99 -5.18 -7.68
N LYS A 45 18.08 -4.79 -7.03
CA LYS A 45 18.50 -5.24 -5.69
C LYS A 45 18.28 -4.15 -4.64
N HIS A 46 18.74 -2.93 -4.94
CA HIS A 46 18.66 -1.78 -4.06
C HIS A 46 17.60 -0.82 -4.60
N TRP A 47 16.75 -0.32 -3.71
CA TRP A 47 15.59 0.48 -4.08
C TRP A 47 15.50 1.73 -3.22
N GLU A 48 15.25 2.88 -3.86
CA GLU A 48 14.86 4.12 -3.16
C GLU A 48 13.36 4.36 -3.31
N LEU A 49 12.71 4.90 -2.28
CA LEU A 49 11.41 5.56 -2.44
C LEU A 49 11.65 6.89 -3.17
N LYS A 50 11.52 6.86 -4.50
CA LYS A 50 11.91 7.97 -5.37
C LYS A 50 10.96 9.14 -5.27
N THR A 51 9.67 8.87 -5.44
CA THR A 51 8.64 9.90 -5.53
C THR A 51 7.26 9.31 -5.28
N HIS A 52 6.24 10.16 -5.39
CA HIS A 52 4.83 9.80 -5.45
C HIS A 52 4.21 10.41 -6.70
N VAL A 53 3.25 9.72 -7.30
CA VAL A 53 2.56 10.23 -8.48
C VAL A 53 1.55 11.31 -8.09
N LEU A 54 0.82 11.10 -7.00
CA LEU A 54 -0.25 12.00 -6.54
C LEU A 54 0.22 12.82 -5.34
N THR A 55 0.59 14.07 -5.58
CA THR A 55 1.08 15.02 -4.56
C THR A 55 0.16 16.23 -4.37
N ASP A 56 -1.04 16.17 -4.93
CA ASP A 56 -2.14 17.12 -4.72
C ASP A 56 -3.32 16.34 -4.12
N ASP A 57 -3.74 16.72 -2.91
CA ASP A 57 -4.86 16.07 -2.19
C ASP A 57 -6.23 16.65 -2.55
N THR A 58 -6.28 17.61 -3.47
CA THR A 58 -7.53 18.17 -3.99
C THR A 58 -8.01 17.46 -5.25
N GLU A 59 -7.10 16.82 -6.00
CA GLU A 59 -7.38 16.11 -7.24
C GLU A 59 -6.53 14.80 -7.34
N PRO A 60 -7.11 13.62 -7.03
CA PRO A 60 -8.47 13.38 -6.59
C PRO A 60 -8.68 13.74 -5.11
N ASN A 61 -9.86 14.29 -4.80
CA ASN A 61 -10.25 14.56 -3.42
C ASN A 61 -10.71 13.27 -2.72
N LEU A 62 -9.88 12.74 -1.82
CA LEU A 62 -10.19 11.53 -1.05
C LEU A 62 -10.91 11.81 0.28
N THR A 63 -11.16 13.09 0.62
CA THR A 63 -11.87 13.42 1.85
C THR A 63 -13.27 12.80 1.85
N LYS A 64 -13.67 12.33 3.04
CA LYS A 64 -14.93 11.62 3.32
C LYS A 64 -15.04 10.21 2.74
N LEU A 65 -14.07 9.75 1.95
CA LEU A 65 -14.03 8.34 1.56
C LEU A 65 -13.72 7.48 2.80
N PRO A 66 -14.42 6.34 3.01
CA PRO A 66 -14.07 5.37 4.04
C PRO A 66 -12.62 4.89 3.95
N SER A 67 -12.10 4.28 5.00
CA SER A 67 -10.78 3.64 4.94
C SER A 67 -10.79 2.48 3.93
N ALA A 68 -9.63 2.12 3.38
CA ALA A 68 -9.48 1.16 2.27
C ALA A 68 -10.09 1.58 0.91
N LYS A 69 -10.52 2.84 0.79
CA LYS A 69 -11.05 3.43 -0.45
C LYS A 69 -10.02 4.38 -1.04
N GLY A 70 -10.35 5.10 -2.09
CA GLY A 70 -9.38 5.95 -2.79
C GLY A 70 -8.53 5.13 -3.75
N ILE A 71 -7.21 5.27 -3.69
CA ILE A 71 -6.30 4.87 -4.78
C ILE A 71 -5.99 3.38 -4.75
N TRP A 72 -6.73 2.62 -5.57
CA TRP A 72 -6.52 1.17 -5.77
C TRP A 72 -5.37 0.91 -6.76
N ALA A 73 -5.11 -0.37 -7.05
CA ALA A 73 -3.97 -0.85 -7.84
C ALA A 73 -3.63 0.06 -9.04
N PRO A 74 -2.43 0.65 -9.05
CA PRO A 74 -1.98 1.44 -10.18
C PRO A 74 -1.45 0.53 -11.29
N CYS A 75 -1.45 1.03 -12.51
CA CYS A 75 -0.65 0.50 -13.61
C CYS A 75 0.37 1.58 -14.00
N LEU A 76 1.66 1.24 -13.99
CA LEU A 76 2.74 2.09 -14.47
C LEU A 76 3.36 1.48 -15.73
N THR A 77 3.35 2.22 -16.83
CA THR A 77 4.01 1.82 -18.08
C THR A 77 4.88 2.95 -18.61
N TYR A 78 5.85 2.58 -19.45
CA TYR A 78 6.65 3.54 -20.20
C TYR A 78 6.55 3.20 -21.69
N ASN A 79 6.16 4.18 -22.50
CA ASN A 79 6.14 4.07 -23.95
C ASN A 79 7.44 4.66 -24.51
N GLU A 80 8.31 3.80 -25.04
CA GLU A 80 9.59 4.19 -25.62
C GLU A 80 9.43 5.10 -26.84
N ASP A 81 8.45 4.84 -27.70
CA ASP A 81 8.21 5.60 -28.93
C ASP A 81 7.77 7.05 -28.66
N GLU A 82 7.09 7.27 -27.53
CA GLU A 82 6.61 8.59 -27.10
C GLU A 82 7.51 9.26 -26.06
N ASP A 83 8.53 8.56 -25.54
CA ASP A 83 9.34 8.96 -24.39
C ASP A 83 8.46 9.45 -23.22
N MET A 84 7.49 8.61 -22.84
CA MET A 84 6.39 9.00 -21.94
C MET A 84 6.04 7.88 -20.95
N PHE A 85 5.98 8.23 -19.67
CA PHE A 85 5.35 7.41 -18.64
C PHE A 85 3.83 7.60 -18.67
N TYR A 86 3.12 6.52 -18.43
CA TYR A 86 1.68 6.51 -18.20
C TYR A 86 1.40 5.87 -16.84
N VAL A 87 0.50 6.49 -16.09
CA VAL A 87 -0.08 5.90 -14.89
C VAL A 87 -1.57 5.81 -15.08
N ILE A 88 -2.12 4.62 -14.83
CA ILE A 88 -3.56 4.43 -14.63
C ILE A 88 -3.79 4.12 -13.16
N TYR A 89 -4.82 4.70 -12.57
CA TYR A 89 -5.23 4.43 -11.20
C TYR A 89 -6.75 4.49 -11.06
N GLY A 90 -7.29 3.69 -10.14
CA GLY A 90 -8.70 3.70 -9.78
C GLY A 90 -8.95 4.48 -8.50
N VAL A 91 -9.93 5.39 -8.51
CA VAL A 91 -10.47 6.01 -7.31
C VAL A 91 -11.70 5.22 -6.87
N MET A 92 -11.51 4.30 -5.93
CA MET A 92 -12.59 3.53 -5.33
C MET A 92 -13.42 4.45 -4.42
N ASN A 93 -14.63 4.80 -4.84
CA ASN A 93 -15.53 5.68 -4.10
C ASN A 93 -16.36 4.92 -3.07
N SER A 94 -16.79 3.70 -3.39
CA SER A 94 -17.70 2.91 -2.55
C SER A 94 -17.56 1.41 -2.84
N MET A 95 -17.72 0.60 -1.78
CA MET A 95 -17.87 -0.86 -1.88
C MET A 95 -19.16 -1.36 -1.19
N ASN A 96 -20.10 -0.45 -0.97
CA ASN A 96 -21.30 -0.73 -0.18
C ASN A 96 -22.16 -1.80 -0.84
N ALA A 97 -22.60 -2.78 -0.04
CA ALA A 97 -23.40 -3.90 -0.53
C ALA A 97 -22.77 -4.64 -1.72
N ARG A 98 -21.42 -4.67 -1.81
CA ARG A 98 -20.66 -5.28 -2.91
C ARG A 98 -20.93 -4.63 -4.28
N TYR A 99 -21.39 -3.38 -4.30
CA TYR A 99 -21.25 -2.51 -5.46
C TYR A 99 -19.90 -1.82 -5.37
N PHE A 100 -19.07 -1.99 -6.39
CA PHE A 100 -17.74 -1.40 -6.47
C PHE A 100 -17.81 -0.20 -7.40
N ASP A 101 -18.04 0.97 -6.81
CA ASP A 101 -18.11 2.24 -7.52
C ASP A 101 -16.69 2.82 -7.62
N VAL A 102 -16.07 2.67 -8.78
CA VAL A 102 -14.68 3.07 -9.05
C VAL A 102 -14.61 3.87 -10.33
N ASP A 103 -13.84 4.95 -10.32
CA ASP A 103 -13.51 5.71 -11.52
C ASP A 103 -12.03 5.52 -11.86
N ASN A 104 -11.74 5.02 -13.06
CA ASN A 104 -10.36 4.85 -13.50
C ASN A 104 -9.90 6.06 -14.31
N TYR A 105 -8.68 6.52 -14.04
CA TYR A 105 -8.07 7.69 -14.67
C TYR A 105 -6.72 7.34 -15.26
N LEU A 106 -6.36 8.03 -16.34
CA LEU A 106 -5.04 8.01 -16.94
C LEU A 106 -4.38 9.38 -16.81
N ILE A 107 -3.11 9.38 -16.40
CA ILE A 107 -2.21 10.53 -16.44
C ILE A 107 -0.90 10.13 -17.10
N LYS A 108 -0.16 11.12 -17.62
CA LYS A 108 1.12 10.89 -18.29
C LYS A 108 2.15 11.97 -17.98
N SER A 109 3.43 11.61 -18.04
CA SER A 109 4.55 12.54 -17.89
C SER A 109 5.82 12.03 -18.58
N LYS A 110 6.72 12.94 -18.95
CA LYS A 110 8.05 12.58 -19.48
C LYS A 110 9.02 12.15 -18.37
N SER A 111 8.78 12.61 -17.15
CA SER A 111 9.55 12.27 -15.95
C SER A 111 8.66 11.52 -14.96
N ILE A 112 9.23 10.54 -14.27
CA ILE A 112 8.51 9.83 -13.21
C ILE A 112 8.15 10.74 -12.02
N GLU A 113 8.88 11.84 -11.86
CA GLU A 113 8.64 12.87 -10.82
C GLU A 113 7.62 13.92 -11.27
N GLY A 114 7.03 13.78 -12.46
CA GLY A 114 6.10 14.74 -13.03
C GLY A 114 6.78 15.97 -13.66
N PRO A 115 6.03 17.06 -13.89
CA PRO A 115 4.60 17.19 -13.60
C PRO A 115 3.77 16.20 -14.41
N TRP A 116 2.72 15.66 -13.79
CA TRP A 116 1.75 14.78 -14.44
C TRP A 116 0.69 15.60 -15.18
N SER A 117 0.13 15.07 -16.26
CA SER A 117 -1.01 15.68 -16.95
C SER A 117 -2.27 15.67 -16.08
N GLU A 118 -3.25 16.50 -16.46
CA GLU A 118 -4.62 16.37 -15.96
C GLU A 118 -5.17 14.93 -16.13
N PRO A 119 -5.99 14.44 -15.18
CA PRO A 119 -6.53 13.09 -15.23
C PRO A 119 -7.58 12.94 -16.34
N VAL A 120 -7.38 11.94 -17.18
CA VAL A 120 -8.34 11.53 -18.23
C VAL A 120 -9.18 10.39 -17.70
N TYR A 121 -10.49 10.60 -17.54
CA TYR A 121 -11.41 9.53 -17.18
C TYR A 121 -11.47 8.45 -18.28
N LEU A 122 -11.43 7.17 -17.86
CA LEU A 122 -11.47 6.02 -18.76
C LEU A 122 -12.84 5.34 -18.69
N THR A 123 -13.09 4.58 -17.62
CA THR A 123 -14.29 3.77 -17.40
C THR A 123 -14.54 3.57 -15.91
N SER A 124 -15.77 3.20 -15.56
CA SER A 124 -16.18 2.76 -14.21
C SER A 124 -16.73 1.33 -14.21
N SER A 125 -16.37 0.52 -15.21
CA SER A 125 -16.89 -0.85 -15.36
C SER A 125 -16.37 -1.83 -14.30
N GLY A 126 -15.25 -1.49 -13.67
CA GLY A 126 -14.59 -2.20 -12.58
C GLY A 126 -13.20 -1.61 -12.38
N PHE A 127 -12.35 -2.30 -11.62
CA PHE A 127 -11.06 -1.80 -11.16
C PHE A 127 -9.88 -2.51 -11.86
N ASP A 128 -8.67 -2.23 -11.38
CA ASP A 128 -7.40 -2.72 -11.91
C ASP A 128 -7.20 -2.40 -13.40
N ALA A 129 -7.52 -1.16 -13.77
CA ALA A 129 -7.32 -0.71 -15.14
C ALA A 129 -5.83 -0.56 -15.49
N SER A 130 -5.48 -0.96 -16.69
CA SER A 130 -4.10 -1.04 -17.19
C SER A 130 -4.08 -0.79 -18.71
N ILE A 131 -2.91 -0.43 -19.25
CA ILE A 131 -2.78 0.00 -20.64
C ILE A 131 -1.74 -0.83 -21.40
N LEU A 132 -2.13 -1.27 -22.60
CA LEU A 132 -1.20 -1.74 -23.62
C LEU A 132 -0.90 -0.60 -24.60
N HIS A 133 0.38 -0.41 -24.89
CA HIS A 133 0.85 0.37 -26.04
C HIS A 133 1.21 -0.64 -27.14
N ASP A 134 0.41 -0.70 -28.22
CA ASP A 134 0.63 -1.66 -29.30
C ASP A 134 1.57 -1.10 -30.37
N ASP A 135 2.21 -1.99 -31.13
CA ASP A 135 3.20 -1.66 -32.16
C ASP A 135 2.59 -0.97 -33.41
N ASP A 136 1.28 -1.05 -33.58
CA ASP A 136 0.53 -0.35 -34.63
C ASP A 136 0.12 1.08 -34.21
N GLY A 137 0.56 1.53 -33.03
CA GLY A 137 0.28 2.84 -32.46
C GLY A 137 -1.04 2.92 -31.69
N LYS A 138 -1.86 1.85 -31.68
CA LYS A 138 -3.08 1.82 -30.88
C LYS A 138 -2.77 1.62 -29.41
N LYS A 139 -3.74 2.03 -28.58
CA LYS A 139 -3.70 1.85 -27.14
C LYS A 139 -4.96 1.14 -26.69
N TYR A 140 -4.80 0.18 -25.78
CA TYR A 140 -5.90 -0.61 -25.25
C TYR A 140 -5.93 -0.53 -23.74
N ILE A 141 -7.09 -0.17 -23.18
CA ILE A 141 -7.34 -0.25 -21.75
C ILE A 141 -7.94 -1.62 -21.46
N VAL A 142 -7.33 -2.33 -20.51
CA VAL A 142 -7.88 -3.56 -19.93
C VAL A 142 -8.24 -3.31 -18.48
N SER A 143 -9.31 -3.94 -18.01
CA SER A 143 -9.77 -3.84 -16.62
C SER A 143 -10.65 -5.03 -16.28
N LEU A 144 -10.79 -5.33 -14.99
CA LEU A 144 -11.86 -6.19 -14.53
C LEU A 144 -13.21 -5.52 -14.76
N GLU A 145 -14.22 -6.27 -15.19
CA GLU A 145 -15.62 -5.87 -15.10
C GLU A 145 -16.25 -6.41 -13.81
N TRP A 146 -16.85 -5.53 -13.01
CA TRP A 146 -17.57 -5.93 -11.81
C TRP A 146 -19.03 -6.32 -12.14
N GLU A 147 -19.37 -7.61 -11.95
CA GLU A 147 -20.69 -8.15 -12.22
C GLU A 147 -21.62 -7.99 -11.02
N THR A 148 -22.69 -7.20 -11.16
CA THR A 148 -23.60 -6.86 -10.05
C THR A 148 -24.85 -7.74 -10.00
N ARG A 149 -25.14 -8.52 -11.04
CA ARG A 149 -26.38 -9.30 -11.12
C ARG A 149 -26.29 -10.58 -10.29
N GLU A 150 -27.41 -10.95 -9.68
CA GLU A 150 -27.54 -12.25 -9.01
C GLU A 150 -27.60 -13.41 -10.02
N GLY A 151 -26.98 -14.53 -9.66
CA GLY A 151 -26.93 -15.73 -10.50
C GLY A 151 -25.88 -15.72 -11.62
N TYR A 152 -25.02 -14.69 -11.66
CA TYR A 152 -23.85 -14.62 -12.54
C TYR A 152 -22.56 -14.76 -11.72
N GLU A 153 -21.49 -15.26 -12.35
CA GLU A 153 -20.16 -15.37 -11.74
C GLU A 153 -19.64 -13.97 -11.33
N LYS A 154 -19.10 -13.87 -10.11
CA LYS A 154 -18.53 -12.64 -9.54
C LYS A 154 -17.07 -12.88 -9.11
N PRO A 155 -16.16 -11.93 -9.36
CA PRO A 155 -16.34 -10.79 -10.26
C PRO A 155 -16.60 -11.26 -11.70
N GLY A 156 -16.83 -10.34 -12.63
CA GLY A 156 -17.17 -10.67 -14.01
C GLY A 156 -15.98 -11.27 -14.76
N VAL A 157 -15.48 -10.56 -15.76
CA VAL A 157 -14.40 -11.04 -16.63
C VAL A 157 -13.46 -9.88 -16.95
N ILE A 158 -12.32 -10.18 -17.56
CA ILE A 158 -11.48 -9.12 -18.09
C ILE A 158 -12.11 -8.55 -19.35
N CYS A 159 -12.25 -7.23 -19.37
CA CYS A 159 -12.76 -6.45 -20.48
C CYS A 159 -11.66 -5.57 -21.09
N MET A 160 -11.81 -5.27 -22.38
CA MET A 160 -10.89 -4.40 -23.11
C MET A 160 -11.64 -3.36 -23.95
N VAL A 161 -11.09 -2.16 -24.03
CA VAL A 161 -11.56 -1.06 -24.90
C VAL A 161 -10.37 -0.34 -25.52
N GLU A 162 -10.52 0.15 -26.75
CA GLU A 162 -9.50 1.00 -27.38
C GLU A 162 -9.51 2.39 -26.74
N TYR A 163 -8.34 2.99 -26.54
CA TYR A 163 -8.17 4.37 -26.06
C TYR A 163 -7.63 5.23 -27.19
N ASP A 164 -8.33 6.33 -27.46
CA ASP A 164 -7.91 7.32 -28.43
C ASP A 164 -7.15 8.46 -27.73
N PRO A 165 -5.82 8.57 -27.95
CA PRO A 165 -5.01 9.61 -27.33
C PRO A 165 -5.27 11.01 -27.89
N GLU A 166 -5.87 11.15 -29.08
CA GLU A 166 -6.20 12.45 -29.68
C GLU A 166 -7.44 13.06 -29.03
N THR A 167 -8.50 12.25 -28.86
CA THR A 167 -9.75 12.69 -28.21
C THR A 167 -9.72 12.54 -26.69
N GLN A 168 -8.71 11.86 -26.13
CA GLN A 168 -8.58 11.54 -24.71
C GLN A 168 -9.82 10.82 -24.16
N HIS A 169 -10.29 9.80 -24.88
CA HIS A 169 -11.49 9.06 -24.53
C HIS A 169 -11.41 7.61 -25.02
N VAL A 170 -12.18 6.72 -24.38
CA VAL A 170 -12.31 5.33 -24.84
C VAL A 170 -13.22 5.23 -26.08
N VAL A 171 -12.92 4.32 -27.00
CA VAL A 171 -13.67 4.15 -28.25
C VAL A 171 -14.73 3.06 -28.09
N GLY A 172 -15.95 3.49 -27.74
CA GLY A 172 -17.08 2.59 -27.51
C GLY A 172 -17.13 2.02 -26.09
N TYR A 173 -17.73 0.85 -25.93
CA TYR A 173 -17.86 0.18 -24.63
C TYR A 173 -16.83 -0.95 -24.46
N PRO A 174 -16.38 -1.23 -23.23
CA PRO A 174 -15.53 -2.39 -22.95
C PRO A 174 -16.16 -3.71 -23.41
N LYS A 175 -15.33 -4.58 -24.00
CA LYS A 175 -15.73 -5.89 -24.50
C LYS A 175 -15.09 -6.98 -23.63
N ARG A 176 -15.89 -7.96 -23.21
CA ARG A 176 -15.44 -9.16 -22.50
C ARG A 176 -14.46 -9.98 -23.36
N ILE A 177 -13.22 -10.18 -22.90
CA ILE A 177 -12.18 -10.88 -23.67
C ILE A 177 -11.63 -12.14 -23.01
N TRP A 178 -11.63 -12.25 -21.68
CA TRP A 178 -11.00 -13.40 -21.01
C TRP A 178 -11.56 -13.68 -19.61
N ARG A 179 -11.67 -14.97 -19.28
CA ARG A 179 -12.23 -15.49 -18.01
C ARG A 179 -11.17 -16.04 -17.05
N GLY A 180 -9.89 -15.88 -17.39
CA GLY A 180 -8.78 -16.40 -16.59
C GLY A 180 -8.21 -17.72 -17.05
N ALA A 181 -7.14 -18.12 -16.39
CA ALA A 181 -6.39 -19.34 -16.66
C ALA A 181 -6.81 -20.51 -15.77
N THR A 182 -7.36 -20.25 -14.58
CA THR A 182 -7.70 -21.30 -13.60
C THR A 182 -9.14 -21.18 -13.12
N ASP A 183 -9.58 -22.11 -12.28
CA ASP A 183 -10.89 -22.06 -11.61
C ASP A 183 -10.84 -21.47 -10.20
N ARG A 184 -9.78 -20.72 -9.83
CA ARG A 184 -9.64 -20.05 -8.52
C ARG A 184 -10.70 -18.96 -8.24
N GLY A 185 -11.39 -18.48 -9.28
CA GLY A 185 -12.30 -17.33 -9.18
C GLY A 185 -11.56 -16.01 -8.97
N CYS A 186 -12.29 -14.94 -8.67
CA CYS A 186 -11.71 -13.63 -8.32
C CYS A 186 -10.62 -13.15 -9.29
N ILE A 187 -10.90 -13.20 -10.60
CA ILE A 187 -9.98 -12.69 -11.60
C ILE A 187 -9.91 -11.15 -11.54
N GLU A 188 -8.71 -10.60 -11.56
CA GLU A 188 -8.42 -9.16 -11.51
C GLU A 188 -7.01 -8.85 -12.08
N ALA A 189 -6.47 -7.65 -11.84
CA ALA A 189 -5.10 -7.23 -12.21
C ALA A 189 -4.64 -7.53 -13.66
N PRO A 190 -5.42 -7.21 -14.72
CA PRO A 190 -5.00 -7.51 -16.08
C PRO A 190 -3.82 -6.63 -16.55
N HIS A 191 -2.70 -7.24 -16.90
CA HIS A 191 -1.61 -6.59 -17.61
C HIS A 191 -1.41 -7.24 -18.98
N LEU A 192 -1.63 -6.47 -20.05
CA LEU A 192 -1.36 -6.89 -21.41
C LEU A 192 0.05 -6.52 -21.84
N THR A 193 0.76 -7.47 -22.45
CA THR A 193 2.09 -7.27 -23.04
C THR A 193 2.16 -7.98 -24.39
N LYS A 194 3.07 -7.54 -25.27
CA LYS A 194 3.28 -8.16 -26.58
C LYS A 194 4.70 -8.70 -26.68
N ARG A 195 4.83 -9.96 -27.11
CA ARG A 195 6.12 -10.65 -27.26
C ARG A 195 6.04 -11.71 -28.34
N ASP A 196 7.01 -11.72 -29.27
CA ASP A 196 7.15 -12.75 -30.32
C ASP A 196 5.84 -13.00 -31.13
N GLY A 197 5.12 -11.92 -31.40
CA GLY A 197 3.83 -11.92 -32.11
C GLY A 197 2.66 -12.49 -31.30
N TRP A 198 2.81 -12.68 -29.99
CA TRP A 198 1.75 -13.02 -29.05
C TRP A 198 1.39 -11.80 -28.21
N TYR A 199 0.10 -11.65 -27.91
CA TYR A 199 -0.39 -10.84 -26.81
C TYR A 199 -0.50 -11.74 -25.60
N TYR A 200 0.20 -11.44 -24.53
CA TYR A 200 0.05 -12.10 -23.25
C TYR A 200 -0.80 -11.24 -22.33
N ILE A 201 -1.71 -11.89 -21.60
CA ILE A 201 -2.48 -11.29 -20.53
C ILE A 201 -2.10 -11.95 -19.21
N MET A 202 -1.52 -11.18 -18.31
CA MET A 202 -1.26 -11.58 -16.93
C MET A 202 -2.41 -11.09 -16.06
N CYS A 203 -2.87 -11.90 -15.12
CA CYS A 203 -3.92 -11.55 -14.17
C CYS A 203 -3.57 -12.02 -12.77
N ALA A 204 -4.27 -11.46 -11.79
CA ALA A 204 -4.45 -12.08 -10.50
C ALA A 204 -5.70 -12.97 -10.49
N GLU A 205 -5.66 -14.08 -9.77
CA GLU A 205 -6.81 -14.94 -9.51
C GLU A 205 -6.80 -15.46 -8.06
N GLY A 206 -7.95 -15.91 -7.58
CA GLY A 206 -8.13 -16.46 -6.23
C GLY A 206 -8.49 -15.43 -5.17
N GLY A 207 -8.39 -14.14 -5.48
CA GLY A 207 -8.63 -13.01 -4.59
C GLY A 207 -7.41 -12.75 -3.71
N THR A 208 -7.27 -11.51 -3.25
CA THR A 208 -6.11 -10.98 -2.50
C THR A 208 -5.91 -11.57 -1.09
N GLY A 209 -6.33 -12.82 -0.88
CA GLY A 209 -6.21 -13.60 0.35
C GLY A 209 -5.35 -14.85 0.16
N TYR A 210 -5.66 -15.93 0.89
CA TYR A 210 -4.76 -17.09 0.98
C TYR A 210 -4.76 -18.00 -0.26
N ASN A 211 -5.71 -17.81 -1.20
CA ASN A 211 -5.75 -18.54 -2.48
C ASN A 211 -5.16 -17.75 -3.67
N HIS A 212 -4.57 -16.59 -3.40
CA HIS A 212 -4.09 -15.67 -4.43
C HIS A 212 -3.05 -16.31 -5.34
N ALA A 213 -3.06 -15.92 -6.61
CA ALA A 213 -2.12 -16.37 -7.63
C ALA A 213 -1.91 -15.30 -8.71
N VAL A 214 -0.76 -15.38 -9.38
CA VAL A 214 -0.55 -14.80 -10.71
C VAL A 214 -0.83 -15.87 -11.75
N THR A 215 -1.61 -15.54 -12.77
CA THR A 215 -1.95 -16.41 -13.89
C THR A 215 -1.69 -15.72 -15.21
N MET A 216 -1.60 -16.49 -16.30
CA MET A 216 -1.32 -15.95 -17.63
C MET A 216 -2.14 -16.64 -18.71
N GLY A 217 -2.42 -15.91 -19.78
CA GLY A 217 -2.95 -16.45 -21.04
C GLY A 217 -2.31 -15.74 -22.22
N ARG A 218 -2.51 -16.24 -23.44
CA ARG A 218 -2.01 -15.58 -24.65
C ARG A 218 -2.92 -15.71 -25.86
N SER A 219 -2.79 -14.80 -26.82
CA SER A 219 -3.49 -14.85 -28.10
C SER A 219 -2.65 -14.25 -29.24
N ARG A 220 -2.89 -14.67 -30.47
CA ARG A 220 -2.34 -14.01 -31.67
C ARG A 220 -3.14 -12.77 -32.09
N ASN A 221 -4.28 -12.53 -31.46
CA ASN A 221 -5.14 -11.38 -31.68
C ASN A 221 -5.36 -10.69 -30.35
N VAL A 222 -5.16 -9.38 -30.27
CA VAL A 222 -5.35 -8.60 -29.02
C VAL A 222 -6.76 -8.79 -28.45
N TRP A 223 -7.77 -9.02 -29.31
CA TRP A 223 -9.15 -9.29 -28.91
C TRP A 223 -9.44 -10.75 -28.55
N GLY A 224 -8.44 -11.62 -28.57
CA GLY A 224 -8.57 -13.05 -28.29
C GLY A 224 -9.06 -13.90 -29.48
N PRO A 225 -9.49 -15.15 -29.20
CA PRO A 225 -9.58 -15.75 -27.87
C PRO A 225 -8.20 -15.97 -27.24
N TYR A 226 -8.10 -15.79 -25.93
CA TYR A 226 -6.88 -16.08 -25.17
C TYR A 226 -6.89 -17.53 -24.71
N GLU A 227 -5.84 -18.27 -25.04
CA GLU A 227 -5.59 -19.59 -24.47
C GLU A 227 -4.97 -19.45 -23.08
N PRO A 228 -5.44 -20.19 -22.07
CA PRO A 228 -4.88 -20.15 -20.74
C PRO A 228 -3.53 -20.89 -20.71
N ASP A 229 -2.65 -20.48 -19.80
CA ASP A 229 -1.44 -21.24 -19.51
C ASP A 229 -1.81 -22.68 -19.07
N PRO A 230 -1.29 -23.72 -19.74
CA PRO A 230 -1.64 -25.10 -19.42
C PRO A 230 -1.16 -25.58 -18.05
N GLN A 231 -0.28 -24.84 -17.37
CA GLN A 231 0.22 -25.17 -16.02
C GLN A 231 -0.43 -24.32 -14.91
N GLY A 232 -1.42 -23.48 -15.25
CA GLY A 232 -2.19 -22.72 -14.28
C GLY A 232 -1.42 -21.55 -13.67
N ALA A 233 -1.37 -21.49 -12.33
CA ALA A 233 -0.72 -20.39 -11.61
C ALA A 233 0.80 -20.41 -11.81
N ILE A 234 1.37 -19.26 -12.20
CA ILE A 234 2.81 -19.10 -12.41
C ILE A 234 3.55 -18.69 -11.14
N VAL A 235 2.87 -17.99 -10.22
CA VAL A 235 3.34 -17.67 -8.86
C VAL A 235 2.15 -17.72 -7.90
N THR A 236 2.28 -18.41 -6.77
CA THR A 236 1.27 -18.48 -5.71
C THR A 236 1.90 -18.90 -4.38
N SER A 237 1.19 -18.67 -3.29
CA SER A 237 1.50 -19.27 -1.97
C SER A 237 0.86 -20.64 -1.79
N GLN A 238 -0.16 -20.96 -2.58
CA GLN A 238 -0.94 -22.19 -2.48
C GLN A 238 -0.96 -22.87 -3.85
N PRO A 239 -0.05 -23.81 -4.15
CA PRO A 239 0.07 -24.42 -5.47
C PRO A 239 -1.05 -25.43 -5.79
N VAL A 240 -1.83 -25.86 -4.79
CA VAL A 240 -2.94 -26.79 -4.99
C VAL A 240 -4.03 -26.13 -5.85
N GLU A 241 -4.51 -26.86 -6.85
CA GLU A 241 -5.65 -26.43 -7.66
C GLU A 241 -6.92 -26.31 -6.82
N SER A 242 -7.69 -25.25 -7.06
CA SER A 242 -8.96 -24.99 -6.40
C SER A 242 -10.04 -24.66 -7.41
N ASN A 243 -11.27 -25.09 -7.15
CA ASN A 243 -12.44 -24.75 -7.96
C ASN A 243 -13.38 -23.85 -7.15
N GLU A 244 -13.09 -22.55 -7.19
CA GLU A 244 -13.65 -21.51 -6.32
C GLU A 244 -14.26 -20.35 -7.12
N ARG A 245 -14.57 -20.55 -8.42
CA ARG A 245 -15.25 -19.53 -9.25
C ARG A 245 -16.58 -19.05 -8.69
N ALA A 246 -17.26 -19.89 -7.90
CA ALA A 246 -18.53 -19.53 -7.28
C ALA A 246 -18.37 -18.81 -5.92
N ASP A 247 -17.16 -18.75 -5.36
CA ASP A 247 -16.86 -18.05 -4.10
C ASP A 247 -16.15 -16.72 -4.40
N ASP A 248 -16.90 -15.63 -4.21
CA ASP A 248 -16.45 -14.26 -4.42
C ASP A 248 -15.77 -13.65 -3.17
N ASP A 249 -15.57 -14.43 -2.10
CA ASP A 249 -14.73 -14.03 -0.99
C ASP A 249 -13.27 -13.96 -1.45
N HIS A 250 -12.61 -12.84 -1.14
CA HIS A 250 -11.22 -12.63 -1.51
C HIS A 250 -10.26 -13.27 -0.48
N LEU A 251 -10.68 -13.44 0.79
CA LEU A 251 -9.77 -13.86 1.87
C LEU A 251 -9.43 -15.36 1.82
N LYS A 252 -10.44 -16.21 1.64
CA LYS A 252 -10.34 -17.68 1.54
C LYS A 252 -9.31 -18.34 2.49
N PRO A 253 -9.42 -18.16 3.83
CA PRO A 253 -8.39 -18.59 4.80
C PRO A 253 -8.13 -20.10 4.84
N ARG A 254 -9.06 -20.92 4.33
CA ARG A 254 -8.89 -22.38 4.16
C ARG A 254 -7.69 -22.76 3.29
N TYR A 255 -7.18 -21.84 2.48
CA TYR A 255 -6.03 -22.04 1.59
C TYR A 255 -4.69 -21.64 2.18
N TYR A 256 -4.64 -21.24 3.46
CA TYR A 256 -3.39 -21.00 4.15
C TYR A 256 -2.43 -22.19 3.98
N ASN A 257 -1.22 -21.90 3.51
CA ASN A 257 -0.19 -22.91 3.28
C ASN A 257 0.90 -22.81 4.35
N PRO A 258 0.97 -23.73 5.34
CA PRO A 258 1.99 -23.67 6.38
C PRO A 258 3.43 -23.84 5.87
N ASP A 259 3.61 -24.34 4.65
CA ASP A 259 4.94 -24.51 4.03
C ASP A 259 5.44 -23.23 3.33
N SER A 260 4.64 -22.16 3.29
CA SER A 260 5.00 -20.87 2.70
C SER A 260 5.10 -19.79 3.77
N VAL A 261 6.24 -19.09 3.84
CA VAL A 261 6.34 -17.88 4.68
C VAL A 261 5.63 -16.70 4.01
N LEU A 262 5.80 -16.59 2.70
CA LEU A 262 5.12 -15.61 1.86
C LEU A 262 3.72 -16.11 1.55
N GLN A 263 2.69 -15.55 2.20
CA GLN A 263 1.28 -15.84 1.93
C GLN A 263 0.72 -14.88 0.89
N LYS A 264 -0.48 -15.18 0.39
CA LYS A 264 -1.23 -14.31 -0.51
C LYS A 264 -0.49 -13.86 -1.78
N SER A 265 0.46 -14.66 -2.28
CA SER A 265 1.28 -14.29 -3.42
C SER A 265 0.45 -14.23 -4.71
N GLY A 266 0.29 -13.04 -5.27
CA GLY A 266 -0.50 -12.78 -6.48
C GLY A 266 -0.38 -11.32 -6.90
N HIS A 267 -1.23 -10.85 -7.82
CA HIS A 267 -1.20 -9.47 -8.33
C HIS A 267 0.22 -9.02 -8.72
N GLY A 268 0.74 -9.63 -9.78
CA GLY A 268 2.11 -9.41 -10.21
C GLY A 268 2.22 -8.73 -11.55
N SER A 269 3.39 -8.15 -11.81
CA SER A 269 3.81 -7.69 -13.11
C SER A 269 5.29 -8.01 -13.33
N TYR A 270 5.72 -8.14 -14.58
CA TYR A 270 7.06 -8.63 -14.92
C TYR A 270 7.84 -7.61 -15.75
N VAL A 271 9.16 -7.73 -15.71
CA VAL A 271 10.08 -6.93 -16.49
C VAL A 271 11.20 -7.80 -17.05
N ASP A 272 11.53 -7.59 -18.32
CA ASP A 272 12.72 -8.15 -18.95
C ASP A 272 13.90 -7.17 -18.76
N LEU A 273 15.03 -7.69 -18.28
CA LEU A 273 16.27 -6.95 -18.10
C LEU A 273 17.09 -6.93 -19.41
N PRO A 274 17.98 -5.94 -19.63
CA PRO A 274 18.82 -5.87 -20.83
C PRO A 274 19.75 -7.06 -21.03
N ASN A 275 20.10 -7.78 -19.95
CA ASN A 275 20.95 -8.97 -20.00
C ASN A 275 20.18 -10.26 -20.36
N GLY A 276 18.86 -10.17 -20.61
CA GLY A 276 17.99 -11.28 -20.98
C GLY A 276 17.37 -12.03 -19.80
N GLU A 277 17.65 -11.65 -18.56
CA GLU A 277 16.95 -12.17 -17.39
C GLU A 277 15.55 -11.55 -17.25
N THR A 278 14.61 -12.28 -16.66
CA THR A 278 13.25 -11.80 -16.41
C THR A 278 12.95 -11.90 -14.92
N TYR A 279 12.30 -10.87 -14.38
CA TYR A 279 11.83 -10.85 -12.99
C TYR A 279 10.36 -10.47 -12.93
N LEU A 280 9.67 -11.02 -11.93
CA LEU A 280 8.27 -10.71 -11.64
C LEU A 280 8.17 -10.17 -10.23
N VAL A 281 7.60 -8.98 -10.07
CA VAL A 281 7.20 -8.45 -8.76
C VAL A 281 5.75 -8.83 -8.48
N HIS A 282 5.42 -9.12 -7.24
CA HIS A 282 4.07 -9.50 -6.82
C HIS A 282 3.83 -9.10 -5.37
N LEU A 283 2.57 -8.92 -4.97
CA LEU A 283 2.27 -8.71 -3.57
C LEU A 283 2.36 -10.01 -2.77
N THR A 284 2.57 -9.91 -1.46
CA THR A 284 2.55 -11.01 -0.49
C THR A 284 2.19 -10.49 0.90
N SER A 285 1.87 -11.37 1.85
CA SER A 285 1.73 -11.01 3.26
C SER A 285 2.39 -12.04 4.16
N ARG A 286 2.79 -11.62 5.36
CA ARG A 286 3.34 -12.48 6.41
C ARG A 286 2.41 -12.44 7.64
N PRO A 287 1.56 -13.47 7.86
CA PRO A 287 0.59 -13.45 8.93
C PRO A 287 1.15 -13.96 10.26
N PHE A 288 0.58 -13.47 11.36
CA PHE A 288 0.61 -14.17 12.64
C PHE A 288 -0.29 -15.42 12.60
N THR A 289 0.20 -16.53 13.16
CA THR A 289 -0.57 -17.79 13.27
C THR A 289 -0.97 -18.07 14.73
N PRO A 290 -2.16 -18.63 15.02
CA PRO A 290 -3.11 -19.22 14.09
C PRO A 290 -4.17 -18.26 13.53
N GLU A 291 -4.18 -16.98 13.94
CA GLU A 291 -5.25 -16.04 13.59
C GLU A 291 -5.25 -15.59 12.13
N LEU A 292 -4.14 -15.84 11.42
CA LEU A 292 -3.94 -15.47 10.02
C LEU A 292 -4.02 -13.95 9.77
N ARG A 293 -3.47 -13.17 10.71
CA ARG A 293 -3.51 -11.69 10.73
C ARG A 293 -2.21 -11.08 10.22
N CYS A 294 -2.31 -10.21 9.21
CA CYS A 294 -1.17 -9.58 8.55
C CYS A 294 -1.00 -8.14 9.03
N THR A 295 -0.32 -7.91 10.16
CA THR A 295 -0.18 -6.56 10.73
C THR A 295 0.54 -5.58 9.79
N LEU A 296 1.51 -6.09 9.04
CA LEU A 296 2.28 -5.32 8.07
C LEU A 296 1.50 -5.07 6.76
N GLY A 297 0.29 -5.61 6.64
CA GLY A 297 -0.52 -5.53 5.43
C GLY A 297 0.00 -6.43 4.32
N ARG A 298 -0.13 -5.94 3.09
CA ARG A 298 0.41 -6.55 1.88
C ARG A 298 1.71 -5.83 1.49
N GLU A 299 2.75 -6.60 1.28
CA GLU A 299 4.14 -6.23 1.00
C GLU A 299 4.48 -6.60 -0.46
N THR A 300 5.58 -6.09 -1.03
CA THR A 300 6.02 -6.47 -2.39
C THR A 300 7.20 -7.42 -2.36
N ALA A 301 7.09 -8.54 -3.06
CA ALA A 301 8.14 -9.53 -3.28
C ALA A 301 8.52 -9.62 -4.77
N ILE A 302 9.65 -10.26 -5.06
CA ILE A 302 10.19 -10.46 -6.40
C ILE A 302 10.56 -11.93 -6.61
N GLN A 303 10.30 -12.47 -7.80
CA GLN A 303 10.69 -13.82 -8.22
C GLN A 303 11.49 -13.78 -9.52
N LYS A 304 12.52 -14.63 -9.62
CA LYS A 304 13.27 -14.81 -10.86
C LYS A 304 12.47 -15.70 -11.79
N MET A 305 12.29 -15.25 -13.02
CA MET A 305 11.47 -15.92 -14.02
C MET A 305 12.30 -16.33 -15.22
N THR A 306 11.76 -17.25 -16.01
CA THR A 306 12.29 -17.63 -17.32
C THR A 306 11.16 -17.82 -18.31
N TRP A 307 11.38 -17.39 -19.54
CA TRP A 307 10.55 -17.77 -20.66
C TRP A 307 10.95 -19.16 -21.15
N THR A 308 9.98 -20.06 -21.28
CA THR A 308 10.18 -21.42 -21.81
C THR A 308 10.21 -21.45 -23.33
N GLU A 309 10.74 -22.52 -23.92
CA GLU A 309 10.78 -22.69 -25.39
C GLU A 309 9.38 -22.67 -26.04
N ASP A 310 8.37 -23.14 -25.32
CA ASP A 310 6.97 -23.11 -25.76
C ASP A 310 6.27 -21.76 -25.49
N GLY A 311 7.01 -20.76 -25.00
CA GLY A 311 6.56 -19.37 -24.87
C GLY A 311 5.67 -19.12 -23.67
N TRP A 312 6.01 -19.65 -22.50
CA TRP A 312 5.32 -19.35 -21.25
C TRP A 312 6.29 -18.88 -20.17
N LEU A 313 5.81 -18.07 -19.24
CA LEU A 313 6.62 -17.56 -18.14
C LEU A 313 6.56 -18.53 -16.95
N ARG A 314 7.72 -18.93 -16.41
CA ARG A 314 7.84 -19.83 -15.26
C ARG A 314 8.81 -19.24 -14.24
N MET A 315 8.67 -19.61 -12.96
CA MET A 315 9.77 -19.35 -12.03
C MET A 315 11.02 -20.12 -12.49
N ALA A 316 12.18 -19.51 -12.36
CA ALA A 316 13.44 -20.06 -12.87
C ALA A 316 13.83 -21.41 -12.24
N ASP A 317 13.33 -21.72 -11.04
CA ASP A 317 13.55 -23.01 -10.37
C ASP A 317 12.56 -24.11 -10.80
N GLY A 318 11.64 -23.81 -11.70
CA GLY A 318 10.60 -24.73 -12.19
C GLY A 318 9.43 -24.94 -11.24
N SER A 319 9.40 -24.26 -10.09
CA SER A 319 8.23 -24.25 -9.19
C SER A 319 7.26 -23.11 -9.54
N ASN A 320 6.17 -23.01 -8.78
CA ASN A 320 5.27 -21.86 -8.79
C ASN A 320 4.99 -21.34 -7.37
N LEU A 321 5.78 -21.80 -6.39
CA LEU A 321 5.65 -21.41 -4.99
C LEU A 321 6.59 -20.23 -4.70
N ALA A 322 6.03 -19.07 -4.36
CA ALA A 322 6.80 -17.86 -4.07
C ALA A 322 7.90 -18.11 -3.02
N LYS A 323 9.13 -17.64 -3.29
CA LYS A 323 10.29 -17.89 -2.44
C LYS A 323 10.70 -16.67 -1.63
N LEU A 324 11.20 -16.93 -0.43
CA LEU A 324 11.83 -15.92 0.41
C LEU A 324 13.19 -15.48 -0.16
N GLU A 325 13.99 -16.45 -0.63
CA GLU A 325 15.31 -16.22 -1.22
C GLU A 325 15.24 -16.37 -2.74
N VAL A 326 15.69 -15.36 -3.46
CA VAL A 326 15.69 -15.35 -4.93
C VAL A 326 17.07 -15.03 -5.47
N GLU A 327 17.46 -15.66 -6.57
CA GLU A 327 18.75 -15.39 -7.19
C GLU A 327 18.81 -13.94 -7.68
N GLU A 328 19.87 -13.24 -7.31
CA GLU A 328 20.09 -11.86 -7.74
C GLU A 328 20.28 -11.77 -9.26
N PRO A 329 19.85 -10.66 -9.86
CA PRO A 329 20.16 -10.38 -11.25
C PRO A 329 21.67 -10.20 -11.41
N ASN A 330 22.18 -10.61 -12.57
CA ASN A 330 23.56 -10.38 -12.97
C ASN A 330 23.72 -8.94 -13.49
N LEU A 331 23.49 -7.99 -12.60
CA LEU A 331 23.69 -6.56 -12.76
C LEU A 331 24.68 -6.06 -11.70
N PRO A 332 25.49 -5.04 -12.01
CA PRO A 332 26.39 -4.45 -11.04
C PRO A 332 25.61 -3.73 -9.95
N ASP A 333 26.06 -3.86 -8.71
CA ASP A 333 25.40 -3.23 -7.56
C ASP A 333 25.43 -1.70 -7.67
N VAL A 334 24.27 -1.08 -7.47
CA VAL A 334 24.08 0.36 -7.41
C VAL A 334 23.30 0.67 -6.13
N PRO A 335 23.99 0.92 -5.01
CA PRO A 335 23.34 1.30 -3.76
C PRO A 335 22.44 2.52 -3.95
N MET A 336 21.24 2.46 -3.38
CA MET A 336 20.23 3.52 -3.45
C MET A 336 20.03 4.16 -2.08
N PRO A 337 19.63 5.45 -2.01
CA PRO A 337 19.26 6.10 -0.77
C PRO A 337 18.18 5.31 0.00
N GLU A 338 18.45 5.05 1.29
CA GLU A 338 17.49 4.45 2.20
C GLU A 338 16.72 5.51 2.96
N ILE A 339 15.52 5.16 3.43
CA ILE A 339 14.74 6.01 4.31
C ILE A 339 15.46 6.07 5.67
N PRO A 340 15.81 7.26 6.20
CA PRO A 340 16.53 7.35 7.47
C PRO A 340 15.68 6.81 8.62
N ALA A 341 16.31 6.09 9.55
CA ALA A 341 15.67 5.64 10.78
C ALA A 341 15.35 6.83 11.70
N PHE A 342 16.29 7.77 11.82
CA PHE A 342 16.19 8.97 12.65
C PHE A 342 16.04 10.22 11.77
N ASP A 343 15.04 11.03 12.05
CA ASP A 343 14.78 12.31 11.38
C ASP A 343 14.66 13.42 12.43
N ASP A 344 15.62 14.35 12.42
CA ASP A 344 15.67 15.55 13.27
C ASP A 344 14.95 16.76 12.64
N PHE A 345 14.37 16.59 11.45
CA PHE A 345 13.67 17.62 10.71
C PHE A 345 14.53 18.86 10.36
N ASP A 346 15.86 18.72 10.33
CA ASP A 346 16.79 19.80 9.93
C ASP A 346 16.92 19.95 8.40
N GLY A 347 16.36 19.00 7.63
CA GLY A 347 16.48 18.95 6.17
C GLY A 347 15.74 20.05 5.40
N GLY A 348 14.90 20.85 6.06
CA GLY A 348 14.13 21.96 5.44
C GLY A 348 12.90 21.54 4.64
N GLU A 349 12.74 20.24 4.36
CA GLU A 349 11.55 19.65 3.73
C GLU A 349 11.11 18.41 4.51
N LEU A 350 9.81 18.12 4.50
CA LEU A 350 9.28 16.89 5.09
C LEU A 350 9.60 15.72 4.15
N GLY A 351 10.23 14.67 4.66
CA GLY A 351 10.58 13.49 3.87
C GLY A 351 9.38 12.87 3.13
N ASN A 352 9.60 12.38 1.91
CA ASN A 352 8.56 11.76 1.08
C ASN A 352 8.07 10.39 1.61
N TRP A 353 8.65 9.90 2.71
CA TRP A 353 8.25 8.68 3.41
C TRP A 353 7.19 8.91 4.51
N TYR A 354 6.76 10.16 4.71
CA TYR A 354 5.66 10.47 5.62
C TYR A 354 4.33 10.55 4.88
N TYR A 355 3.31 9.98 5.50
CA TYR A 355 1.96 9.87 4.96
C TYR A 355 0.92 10.39 5.94
N SER A 356 -0.24 10.77 5.41
CA SER A 356 -1.44 11.11 6.15
C SER A 356 -2.68 10.58 5.41
N PRO A 357 -3.73 10.13 6.11
CA PRO A 357 -4.95 9.74 5.44
C PRO A 357 -5.65 10.96 4.85
N ARG A 358 -5.92 10.90 3.54
CA ARG A 358 -6.75 11.78 2.70
C ARG A 358 -6.23 13.19 2.46
N LEU A 359 -5.12 13.53 3.10
CA LEU A 359 -4.51 14.85 3.03
C LEU A 359 -3.02 14.73 2.78
N MET A 360 -2.46 15.67 2.03
CA MET A 360 -1.02 15.87 1.97
C MET A 360 -0.52 16.34 3.35
N PRO A 361 0.47 15.66 3.96
CA PRO A 361 1.00 16.06 5.26
C PRO A 361 1.45 17.53 5.32
N THR A 362 1.98 18.06 4.22
CA THR A 362 2.44 19.45 4.08
C THR A 362 1.33 20.51 4.22
N THR A 363 0.05 20.13 4.21
CA THR A 363 -1.08 21.05 4.43
C THR A 363 -1.31 21.41 5.90
N PHE A 364 -0.74 20.63 6.83
CA PHE A 364 -0.87 20.84 8.27
C PHE A 364 0.43 20.63 9.05
N ALA A 365 1.47 20.11 8.41
CA ALA A 365 2.79 19.91 8.99
C ALA A 365 3.84 20.80 8.31
N ASN A 366 4.77 21.34 9.11
CA ASN A 366 5.79 22.29 8.65
C ASN A 366 7.11 22.09 9.41
N VAL A 367 8.24 22.05 8.70
CA VAL A 367 9.59 21.88 9.27
C VAL A 367 10.44 23.16 9.22
N THR A 368 9.86 24.28 8.76
CA THR A 368 10.56 25.55 8.52
C THR A 368 10.14 26.69 9.46
N GLU A 369 8.91 26.65 9.99
CA GLU A 369 8.41 27.63 10.96
C GLU A 369 9.20 27.62 12.27
N ARG A 370 9.71 26.46 12.64
CA ARG A 370 10.64 26.25 13.75
C ARG A 370 11.72 25.28 13.26
N PRO A 371 12.86 25.77 12.75
CA PRO A 371 13.93 24.92 12.24
C PRO A 371 14.38 23.87 13.28
N GLY A 372 14.61 22.64 12.83
CA GLY A 372 14.92 21.46 13.66
C GLY A 372 13.73 20.87 14.40
N TRP A 373 12.50 21.23 14.02
CA TRP A 373 11.27 20.69 14.61
C TRP A 373 10.20 20.51 13.54
N LEU A 374 9.47 19.40 13.62
CA LEU A 374 8.21 19.21 12.92
C LEU A 374 7.07 19.87 13.71
N ARG A 375 6.56 20.99 13.22
CA ARG A 375 5.33 21.60 13.74
C ARG A 375 4.11 20.99 13.06
N VAL A 376 3.17 20.47 13.84
CA VAL A 376 1.91 19.89 13.36
C VAL A 376 0.74 20.67 13.94
N ARG A 377 -0.08 21.28 13.08
CA ARG A 377 -1.31 21.98 13.48
C ARG A 377 -2.42 20.97 13.71
N GLY A 378 -3.09 21.04 14.85
CA GLY A 378 -4.20 20.16 15.20
C GLY A 378 -5.44 20.42 14.33
N GLN A 379 -6.13 19.34 13.96
CA GLN A 379 -7.41 19.37 13.27
C GLN A 379 -8.40 18.44 13.97
N GLU A 380 -9.13 17.61 13.23
CA GLU A 380 -10.18 16.75 13.75
C GLU A 380 -9.57 15.51 14.44
N SER A 381 -10.42 14.68 15.04
CA SER A 381 -9.97 13.44 15.71
C SER A 381 -9.40 12.43 14.70
N LEU A 382 -8.57 11.50 15.19
CA LEU A 382 -8.09 10.34 14.41
C LEU A 382 -9.21 9.46 13.82
N ALA A 383 -10.44 9.56 14.32
CA ALA A 383 -11.59 8.86 13.75
C ALA A 383 -12.24 9.56 12.54
N SER A 384 -11.78 10.76 12.19
CA SER A 384 -12.35 11.53 11.09
C SER A 384 -11.98 10.93 9.73
N LEU A 385 -12.94 10.99 8.81
CA LEU A 385 -12.73 10.72 7.39
C LEU A 385 -12.40 12.00 6.61
N ASN A 386 -12.24 13.15 7.27
CA ASN A 386 -12.07 14.43 6.61
C ASN A 386 -10.67 15.00 6.87
N ARG A 387 -10.48 15.78 7.94
CA ARG A 387 -9.21 16.50 8.19
C ARG A 387 -8.49 15.99 9.42
N THR A 388 -7.60 15.03 9.23
CA THR A 388 -6.83 14.37 10.29
C THR A 388 -5.37 14.78 10.19
N SER A 389 -4.84 15.39 11.26
CA SER A 389 -3.42 15.76 11.33
C SER A 389 -2.60 14.62 11.92
N LEU A 390 -2.23 13.69 11.05
CA LEU A 390 -1.42 12.52 11.33
C LEU A 390 -0.22 12.51 10.39
N VAL A 391 0.99 12.54 10.92
CA VAL A 391 2.22 12.33 10.15
C VAL A 391 2.77 10.96 10.52
N ALA A 392 2.67 9.99 9.60
CA ALA A 392 2.98 8.59 9.88
C ALA A 392 3.90 7.94 8.85
N ARG A 393 4.57 6.87 9.26
CA ARG A 393 5.36 5.97 8.42
C ARG A 393 4.76 4.57 8.45
N LYS A 394 5.01 3.80 7.38
CA LYS A 394 4.66 2.38 7.28
C LYS A 394 5.41 1.60 8.36
N LEU A 395 4.71 0.71 9.07
CA LEU A 395 5.36 -0.29 9.90
C LEU A 395 5.94 -1.37 8.99
N THR A 396 7.26 -1.58 9.04
CA THR A 396 8.01 -2.53 8.20
C THR A 396 8.45 -3.78 8.94
N SER A 397 8.37 -3.77 10.27
CA SER A 397 8.62 -4.93 11.14
C SER A 397 7.70 -4.92 12.35
N VAL A 398 7.33 -6.11 12.83
CA VAL A 398 6.67 -6.31 14.14
C VAL A 398 7.67 -6.35 15.30
N TYR A 399 8.91 -5.95 15.04
CA TYR A 399 9.97 -5.70 16.03
C TYR A 399 10.51 -4.30 15.81
N ALA A 400 9.90 -3.32 16.47
CA ALA A 400 10.21 -1.92 16.24
C ALA A 400 10.07 -1.09 17.51
N THR A 401 10.86 -0.03 17.57
CA THR A 401 10.77 1.02 18.58
C THR A 401 10.62 2.36 17.86
N VAL A 402 9.56 3.10 18.22
CA VAL A 402 9.30 4.44 17.71
C VAL A 402 9.44 5.43 18.85
N THR A 403 10.30 6.43 18.69
CA THR A 403 10.55 7.45 19.72
C THR A 403 10.38 8.84 19.14
N THR A 404 9.76 9.73 19.90
CA THR A 404 9.72 11.16 19.58
C THR A 404 9.84 11.98 20.86
N LYS A 405 10.22 13.25 20.71
CA LYS A 405 10.20 14.25 21.77
C LYS A 405 9.29 15.38 21.33
N MET A 406 8.32 15.70 22.17
CA MET A 406 7.25 16.62 21.85
C MET A 406 7.20 17.80 22.82
N GLU A 407 6.96 18.99 22.29
CA GLU A 407 6.51 20.16 23.03
C GLU A 407 5.05 20.46 22.67
N PHE A 408 4.19 20.46 23.70
CA PHE A 408 2.76 20.74 23.53
C PHE A 408 2.18 21.30 24.83
N LEU A 409 1.42 22.39 24.72
CA LEU A 409 0.68 22.99 25.83
C LEU A 409 -0.82 22.95 25.52
N PRO A 410 -1.55 21.95 26.04
CA PRO A 410 -2.99 21.90 25.92
C PRO A 410 -3.66 22.88 26.90
N GLU A 411 -4.70 23.59 26.45
CA GLU A 411 -5.43 24.57 27.26
C GLU A 411 -6.86 24.12 27.57
N VAL A 412 -7.40 23.23 26.73
CA VAL A 412 -8.75 22.66 26.85
C VAL A 412 -8.71 21.17 26.52
N TYR A 413 -9.69 20.39 26.98
CA TYR A 413 -9.69 18.93 26.82
C TYR A 413 -9.74 18.47 25.35
N GLN A 414 -10.20 19.35 24.44
CA GLN A 414 -10.22 19.13 22.99
C GLN A 414 -8.84 19.17 22.33
N HIS A 415 -7.80 19.65 23.03
CA HIS A 415 -6.42 19.65 22.56
C HIS A 415 -5.77 18.31 22.92
N SER A 416 -5.15 17.64 21.95
CA SER A 416 -4.40 16.40 22.19
C SER A 416 -3.25 16.29 21.19
N ALA A 417 -2.08 15.85 21.65
CA ALA A 417 -0.93 15.59 20.77
C ALA A 417 -0.09 14.42 21.30
N GLY A 418 0.55 13.65 20.43
CA GLY A 418 1.47 12.60 20.85
C GLY A 418 1.70 11.51 19.80
N LEU A 419 1.97 10.29 20.27
CA LEU A 419 2.42 9.14 19.48
C LEU A 419 1.29 8.14 19.23
N VAL A 420 1.19 7.61 18.01
CA VAL A 420 0.09 6.73 17.58
C VAL A 420 0.59 5.48 16.84
N ILE A 421 -0.09 4.36 17.08
CA ILE A 421 -0.15 3.20 16.17
C ILE A 421 -1.54 3.18 15.54
N TYR A 422 -1.60 3.12 14.22
CA TYR A 422 -2.80 3.38 13.44
C TYR A 422 -2.93 2.36 12.31
N TYR A 423 -4.07 1.68 12.23
CA TYR A 423 -4.42 0.89 11.04
C TYR A 423 -5.44 1.65 10.20
N ASP A 424 -6.58 1.97 10.81
CA ASP A 424 -7.63 2.79 10.19
C ASP A 424 -8.24 3.76 11.21
N ASN A 425 -9.17 4.60 10.76
CA ASN A 425 -9.79 5.63 11.58
C ASN A 425 -10.63 5.05 12.76
N MET A 426 -10.96 3.76 12.70
CA MET A 426 -11.69 3.00 13.72
C MET A 426 -10.81 2.01 14.50
N ASN A 427 -9.50 1.92 14.19
CA ASN A 427 -8.54 0.99 14.78
C ASN A 427 -7.17 1.67 15.00
N ASN A 428 -6.98 2.28 16.17
CA ASN A 428 -5.73 2.96 16.56
C ASN A 428 -5.57 3.02 18.09
N ILE A 429 -4.32 3.20 18.55
CA ILE A 429 -4.02 3.57 19.95
C ILE A 429 -3.18 4.84 19.94
N PHE A 430 -3.63 5.84 20.71
CA PHE A 430 -3.02 7.15 20.80
C PHE A 430 -2.56 7.44 22.23
N LEU A 431 -1.23 7.50 22.43
CA LEU A 431 -0.64 8.08 23.62
C LEU A 431 -0.66 9.60 23.46
N ARG A 432 -1.55 10.27 24.18
CA ARG A 432 -1.78 11.71 24.04
C ARG A 432 -1.38 12.47 25.30
N LYS A 433 -0.77 13.63 25.14
CA LYS A 433 -0.80 14.74 26.10
C LYS A 433 -2.03 15.60 25.83
N TYR A 434 -2.79 15.93 26.86
CA TYR A 434 -4.05 16.69 26.79
C TYR A 434 -4.29 17.50 28.08
N TYR A 435 -5.29 18.38 28.09
CA TYR A 435 -5.68 19.11 29.30
C TYR A 435 -6.72 18.31 30.10
N SER A 436 -6.45 18.07 31.38
CA SER A 436 -7.36 17.36 32.29
C SER A 436 -7.97 18.30 33.31
N GLU A 437 -9.29 18.51 33.29
CA GLU A 437 -9.95 19.30 34.34
C GLU A 437 -9.83 18.65 35.71
N THR A 438 -9.83 17.31 35.79
CA THR A 438 -9.73 16.61 37.07
C THR A 438 -8.38 16.76 37.76
N LEU A 439 -7.31 16.99 36.98
CA LEU A 439 -5.96 17.22 37.48
C LEU A 439 -5.59 18.72 37.47
N GLY A 440 -6.41 19.57 36.85
CA GLY A 440 -6.21 21.01 36.77
C GLY A 440 -5.06 21.44 35.86
N GLY A 441 -4.67 20.62 34.88
CA GLY A 441 -3.53 20.92 34.00
C GLY A 441 -3.22 19.81 32.98
N SER A 442 -2.03 19.87 32.41
CA SER A 442 -1.52 18.88 31.46
C SER A 442 -1.48 17.48 32.05
N ALA A 443 -1.97 16.52 31.28
CA ALA A 443 -1.94 15.11 31.60
C ALA A 443 -1.63 14.29 30.35
N ILE A 444 -1.17 13.05 30.56
CA ILE A 444 -1.11 12.03 29.51
C ILE A 444 -2.09 10.89 29.80
N SER A 445 -2.59 10.25 28.75
CA SER A 445 -3.36 9.01 28.83
C SER A 445 -3.34 8.26 27.50
N LEU A 446 -3.81 7.02 27.52
CA LEU A 446 -4.05 6.22 26.32
C LEU A 446 -5.53 6.26 25.92
N VAL A 447 -5.76 6.47 24.64
CA VAL A 447 -7.07 6.27 23.98
C VAL A 447 -6.92 5.17 22.94
N ARG A 448 -7.79 4.17 22.99
CA ARG A 448 -7.88 3.10 22.00
C ARG A 448 -9.20 3.23 21.25
N LEU A 449 -9.12 3.16 19.92
CA LEU A 449 -10.24 2.83 19.05
C LEU A 449 -10.03 1.39 18.57
N GLU A 450 -11.03 0.54 18.80
CA GLU A 450 -11.03 -0.85 18.35
C GLU A 450 -12.37 -1.13 17.69
N ASN A 451 -12.35 -1.31 16.37
CA ASN A 451 -13.52 -1.56 15.54
C ASN A 451 -14.69 -0.62 15.86
N GLY A 452 -14.39 0.67 15.98
CA GLY A 452 -15.37 1.74 16.23
C GLY A 452 -15.72 1.94 17.71
N GLU A 453 -15.27 1.07 18.60
CA GLU A 453 -15.43 1.25 20.04
C GLU A 453 -14.26 2.05 20.61
N LYS A 454 -14.57 3.22 21.18
CA LYS A 454 -13.59 4.08 21.83
C LYS A 454 -13.49 3.72 23.31
N THR A 455 -12.28 3.44 23.78
CA THR A 455 -11.93 3.27 25.20
C THR A 455 -10.87 4.29 25.59
N GLU A 456 -11.16 5.14 26.58
CA GLU A 456 -10.14 5.94 27.27
C GLU A 456 -9.69 5.19 28.53
N MET A 457 -8.40 4.92 28.64
CA MET A 457 -7.84 4.15 29.75
C MET A 457 -7.65 5.05 30.97
N LEU A 458 -8.70 5.17 31.78
CA LEU A 458 -8.75 6.12 32.90
C LEU A 458 -7.66 5.88 33.95
N ASP A 459 -7.21 4.64 34.12
CA ASP A 459 -6.11 4.23 34.99
C ASP A 459 -4.72 4.65 34.49
N THR A 460 -4.62 5.08 33.23
CA THR A 460 -3.39 5.60 32.62
C THR A 460 -3.26 7.12 32.74
N ARG A 461 -4.22 7.79 33.36
CA ARG A 461 -4.21 9.26 33.50
C ARG A 461 -3.12 9.69 34.47
N VAL A 462 -2.09 10.37 33.95
CA VAL A 462 -0.96 10.86 34.75
C VAL A 462 -0.77 12.36 34.53
N ALA A 463 -0.68 13.14 35.60
CA ALA A 463 -0.33 14.57 35.53
C ALA A 463 1.12 14.73 35.04
N VAL A 464 1.36 15.66 34.12
CA VAL A 464 2.69 15.93 33.57
C VAL A 464 2.98 17.43 33.59
N GLU A 465 4.27 17.77 33.58
CA GLU A 465 4.74 19.15 33.53
C GLU A 465 4.63 19.74 32.11
N ASP A 466 4.56 21.06 32.03
CA ASP A 466 4.55 21.82 30.77
C ASP A 466 5.97 22.07 30.25
N LYS A 467 6.67 20.97 29.98
CA LYS A 467 8.00 20.93 29.38
C LYS A 467 8.05 19.84 28.30
N PRO A 468 9.13 19.75 27.50
CA PRO A 468 9.28 18.70 26.51
C PRO A 468 9.14 17.31 27.14
N ILE A 469 8.43 16.42 26.44
CA ILE A 469 8.17 15.05 26.88
C ILE A 469 8.62 14.06 25.81
N TYR A 470 9.30 13.01 26.22
CA TYR A 470 9.67 11.90 25.36
C TYR A 470 8.56 10.85 25.40
N MET A 471 8.16 10.36 24.24
CA MET A 471 7.17 9.30 24.07
C MET A 471 7.76 8.17 23.25
N ARG A 472 7.47 6.93 23.64
CA ARG A 472 7.95 5.75 22.95
C ARG A 472 6.87 4.69 22.79
N LEU A 473 6.83 4.09 21.62
CA LEU A 473 6.04 2.94 21.24
C LEU A 473 7.00 1.78 21.01
N ASN A 474 6.79 0.66 21.69
CA ASN A 474 7.55 -0.56 21.49
C ASN A 474 6.64 -1.64 20.92
N ILE A 475 7.13 -2.39 19.94
CA ILE A 475 6.45 -3.51 19.28
C ILE A 475 7.43 -4.68 19.30
N GLU A 476 7.05 -5.78 19.96
CA GLU A 476 7.83 -7.02 20.05
C GLU A 476 6.93 -8.21 19.73
N GLY A 477 6.92 -8.61 18.46
CA GLY A 477 6.06 -9.65 17.91
C GLY A 477 4.58 -9.29 18.12
N ARG A 478 3.92 -10.05 18.99
CA ARG A 478 2.48 -9.90 19.30
C ARG A 478 2.16 -8.81 20.31
N ARG A 479 3.17 -8.18 20.90
CA ARG A 479 2.99 -7.29 22.04
C ARG A 479 3.42 -5.87 21.67
N THR A 480 2.51 -4.93 21.87
CA THR A 480 2.78 -3.51 21.72
C THR A 480 2.55 -2.79 23.04
N TRP A 481 3.41 -1.85 23.43
CA TRP A 481 3.19 -1.02 24.62
C TRP A 481 3.80 0.36 24.48
N PHE A 482 3.38 1.27 25.36
CA PHE A 482 3.82 2.66 25.38
C PHE A 482 4.62 2.99 26.63
N GLU A 483 5.57 3.89 26.47
CA GLU A 483 6.43 4.43 27.52
C GLU A 483 6.60 5.94 27.35
N TRP A 484 6.95 6.63 28.42
CA TRP A 484 7.24 8.06 28.39
C TRP A 484 8.30 8.46 29.43
N GLY A 485 8.89 9.64 29.27
CA GLY A 485 9.88 10.20 30.17
C GLY A 485 10.20 11.66 29.85
N TYR A 486 11.09 12.30 30.62
CA TYR A 486 11.51 13.69 30.39
C TYR A 486 12.93 13.85 29.84
N ASP A 487 13.74 12.80 29.89
CA ASP A 487 15.16 12.84 29.52
C ASP A 487 15.52 11.91 28.35
N GLY A 488 14.59 11.05 27.90
CA GLY A 488 14.84 10.05 26.87
C GLY A 488 15.65 8.83 27.36
N GLU A 489 16.00 8.78 28.65
CA GLU A 489 16.82 7.72 29.26
C GLU A 489 16.02 6.91 30.29
N ASN A 490 15.26 7.60 31.14
CA ASN A 490 14.43 7.00 32.18
C ASN A 490 12.98 6.91 31.72
N TRP A 491 12.52 5.67 31.53
CA TRP A 491 11.23 5.39 30.91
C TRP A 491 10.24 4.79 31.87
N THR A 492 9.02 5.31 31.84
CA THR A 492 7.88 4.81 32.60
C THR A 492 6.88 4.20 31.64
N LYS A 493 6.59 2.90 31.79
CA LYS A 493 5.52 2.22 31.06
C LYS A 493 4.16 2.79 31.45
N ILE A 494 3.29 3.00 30.48
CA ILE A 494 1.94 3.52 30.66
C ILE A 494 0.92 2.57 30.02
N GLY A 495 -0.08 2.18 30.80
CA GLY A 495 -1.12 1.24 30.38
C GLY A 495 -0.67 -0.21 30.19
N PRO A 496 -1.58 -1.05 29.66
CA PRO A 496 -1.32 -2.45 29.44
C PRO A 496 -0.46 -2.70 28.18
N GLU A 497 -0.12 -3.96 27.96
CA GLU A 497 0.31 -4.44 26.64
C GLU A 497 -0.92 -4.67 25.75
N PHE A 498 -0.77 -4.36 24.47
CA PHE A 498 -1.78 -4.51 23.44
C PHE A 498 -1.39 -5.64 22.48
N ASP A 499 -2.40 -6.31 21.94
CA ASP A 499 -2.22 -7.32 20.90
C ASP A 499 -1.91 -6.63 19.56
N THR A 500 -0.66 -6.74 19.11
CA THR A 500 -0.18 -6.17 17.84
C THR A 500 -0.94 -6.73 16.64
N THR A 501 -1.46 -7.96 16.73
CA THR A 501 -2.15 -8.60 15.62
C THR A 501 -3.48 -7.92 15.27
N THR A 502 -4.06 -7.13 16.19
CA THR A 502 -5.34 -6.44 15.94
C THR A 502 -5.24 -5.28 14.93
N PHE A 503 -4.04 -4.88 14.54
CA PHE A 503 -3.81 -3.86 13.50
C PHE A 503 -3.60 -4.54 12.15
N SER A 504 -4.61 -5.23 11.64
CA SER A 504 -4.49 -6.03 10.40
C SER A 504 -5.77 -6.02 9.59
N ASP A 505 -5.62 -6.31 8.30
CA ASP A 505 -6.70 -6.48 7.31
C ASP A 505 -7.76 -7.48 7.82
N GLU A 506 -7.33 -8.56 8.48
CA GLU A 506 -8.22 -9.64 8.92
C GLU A 506 -8.92 -9.38 10.24
N TYR A 507 -8.50 -8.34 10.99
CA TYR A 507 -9.13 -7.97 12.26
C TYR A 507 -10.09 -6.79 12.12
N CYS A 508 -9.72 -5.82 11.29
CA CYS A 508 -10.43 -4.56 11.17
C CYS A 508 -11.73 -4.73 10.38
N LYS A 509 -12.82 -4.12 10.88
CA LYS A 509 -14.15 -4.20 10.24
C LYS A 509 -14.42 -3.06 9.25
N PHE A 510 -13.61 -2.00 9.29
CA PHE A 510 -13.85 -0.74 8.56
C PHE A 510 -12.73 -0.40 7.57
N GLY A 511 -11.50 -0.82 7.87
CA GLY A 511 -10.38 -0.84 6.94
C GLY A 511 -10.02 -2.27 6.54
N GLU A 512 -9.50 -2.40 5.34
CA GLU A 512 -8.93 -3.59 4.70
C GLU A 512 -7.86 -3.10 3.70
N PHE A 513 -7.00 -3.99 3.18
CA PHE A 513 -6.06 -3.71 2.07
C PHE A 513 -4.85 -2.81 2.34
N THR A 514 -4.77 -2.12 3.47
CA THR A 514 -3.65 -1.24 3.81
C THR A 514 -2.55 -1.96 4.61
N GLY A 515 -2.32 -1.55 5.85
CA GLY A 515 -1.30 -2.05 6.77
C GLY A 515 -1.06 -1.06 7.90
N THR A 516 -0.40 -1.52 8.96
CA THR A 516 -0.17 -0.68 10.15
C THR A 516 0.79 0.48 9.85
N MET A 517 0.45 1.64 10.37
CA MET A 517 1.23 2.87 10.34
C MET A 517 1.58 3.31 11.78
N VAL A 518 2.73 3.95 11.95
CA VAL A 518 3.17 4.53 13.23
C VAL A 518 3.57 5.97 13.01
N GLY A 519 3.21 6.87 13.92
CA GLY A 519 3.35 8.29 13.66
C GLY A 519 3.08 9.19 14.84
N VAL A 520 3.04 10.48 14.56
CA VAL A 520 2.62 11.52 15.50
C VAL A 520 1.33 12.16 15.04
N ALA A 521 0.47 12.52 15.99
CA ALA A 521 -0.83 13.11 15.71
C ALA A 521 -1.11 14.32 16.60
N VAL A 522 -1.87 15.27 16.06
CA VAL A 522 -2.37 16.43 16.79
C VAL A 522 -3.86 16.62 16.49
N THR A 523 -4.66 16.72 17.55
CA THR A 523 -6.08 17.04 17.49
C THR A 523 -6.30 18.36 18.21
N ASP A 524 -6.98 19.28 17.54
CA ASP A 524 -7.60 20.45 18.13
C ASP A 524 -9.05 20.46 17.65
N ALA A 525 -9.91 19.74 18.38
CA ALA A 525 -11.32 19.67 18.07
C ALA A 525 -12.11 20.94 18.47
N SER A 526 -11.40 22.01 18.88
CA SER A 526 -12.00 23.30 19.25
C SER A 526 -11.91 24.29 18.10
N LEU A 527 -10.69 24.67 17.70
CA LEU A 527 -10.45 25.76 16.74
C LEU A 527 -9.62 25.36 15.53
N HIS A 528 -8.99 24.18 15.55
CA HIS A 528 -8.10 23.68 14.50
C HIS A 528 -6.85 24.56 14.30
N GLU A 529 -6.35 25.15 15.39
CA GLU A 529 -5.26 26.14 15.39
C GLU A 529 -4.10 25.72 16.30
N ARG A 530 -4.36 24.90 17.32
CA ARG A 530 -3.32 24.51 18.29
C ARG A 530 -2.29 23.58 17.64
N CYS A 531 -1.03 23.98 17.68
CA CYS A 531 0.09 23.17 17.19
C CYS A 531 0.79 22.40 18.30
N ALA A 532 1.40 21.28 17.94
CA ALA A 532 2.47 20.62 18.70
C ALA A 532 3.75 20.62 17.87
N ASP A 533 4.89 20.74 18.54
CA ASP A 533 6.22 20.68 17.92
C ASP A 533 6.90 19.38 18.32
N PHE A 534 7.43 18.64 17.35
CA PHE A 534 8.18 17.39 17.55
C PHE A 534 9.64 17.58 17.11
N ASP A 535 10.59 17.34 18.01
CA ASP A 535 12.04 17.58 17.82
C ASP A 535 12.65 16.57 16.85
N PHE A 536 12.18 15.32 16.92
CA PHE A 536 12.63 14.24 16.05
C PHE A 536 11.58 13.14 15.94
N PHE A 537 11.72 12.31 14.93
CA PHE A 537 11.03 11.03 14.79
C PHE A 537 12.07 9.93 14.55
N ASP A 538 12.17 9.00 15.50
CA ASP A 538 13.09 7.87 15.46
C ASP A 538 12.29 6.57 15.26
N TYR A 539 12.55 5.87 14.16
CA TYR A 539 11.95 4.59 13.80
C TYR A 539 13.05 3.54 13.63
N GLN A 540 13.25 2.74 14.68
CA GLN A 540 14.21 1.64 14.70
C GLN A 540 13.46 0.32 14.54
N ALA A 541 13.73 -0.43 13.47
CA ALA A 541 13.07 -1.70 13.18
C ALA A 541 14.09 -2.81 12.94
N ASP A 542 13.86 -3.99 13.53
CA ASP A 542 14.58 -5.21 13.21
C ASP A 542 13.82 -5.97 12.14
N GLU A 543 14.18 -5.71 10.89
CA GLU A 543 13.54 -6.32 9.72
C GLU A 543 14.05 -7.73 9.39
N SER A 544 15.05 -8.22 10.13
CA SER A 544 15.61 -9.57 9.97
C SER A 544 14.78 -10.65 10.68
N LYS A 545 13.97 -10.25 11.67
CA LYS A 545 13.13 -11.16 12.43
C LYS A 545 11.85 -11.55 11.65
N PRO A 546 11.43 -12.83 11.72
CA PRO A 546 10.18 -13.28 11.11
C PRO A 546 8.97 -12.83 11.93
N VAL A 547 7.80 -12.70 11.30
CA VAL A 547 6.52 -12.49 12.01
C VAL A 547 6.17 -13.77 12.78
N ALA A 548 6.19 -13.73 14.12
CA ALA A 548 5.97 -14.89 15.00
C ALA A 548 5.04 -14.59 16.19
#